data_AF-K0X2R3-F1
#
_entry.id   AF-K0X2R3-F1
#
_cell.length_a   1.000
_cell.length_b   1.000
_cell.length_c   1.000
_cell.angle_alpha   90.00
_cell.angle_beta   90.00
_cell.angle_gamma   90.00
#
_symmetry.space_group_name_H-M   'P 1'
#
loop_
_entity.id
_entity.type
_entity.pdbx_description
1 polymer ?
#
loop_
_entity_poly.entity_id
_entity_poly.type
_entity_poly.pdbx_seq_one_letter_code
_entity_poly.pdbx_strand_id
1 'polypeptide(L)'
;MKNPIWIIWLILCLSACGSRTPDYVINEKDMEDLLVDIHKSEAVIESNYNIYNNNADKKKIREAVFLRHGVTREQFDTTLVWYGHHIEIYMKIYDRVVERLKAENEEAKKLLAEENSQTMSQPGDSVDVWKQRRSHIFDSRLSTNLLAFDIAPDENFRTRDYFELKFKVVMLPKLSVNPQVYMAVRHTDNGVAYNRIDIDKGGWFSLPLQSDSATALSRLYGYIVLPEQSVREKVYIDSLMLIRKHYNDRILDVDNQVYMPEQSVVSGESKKAVAKRVTKLKKLGS
;
A
#
# COMPACT_ATOMS: atom_id res chain seq x y z
N MET A 1 -1.72 71.53 1.23
CA MET A 1 -2.33 70.29 0.70
C MET A 1 -1.22 69.28 0.53
N LYS A 2 -1.13 68.27 1.41
CA LYS A 2 -0.02 67.30 1.44
C LYS A 2 -0.33 66.18 0.45
N ASN A 3 0.54 65.98 -0.54
CA ASN A 3 0.34 65.08 -1.67
C ASN A 3 0.16 63.61 -1.22
N PRO A 4 -0.97 62.95 -1.50
CA PRO A 4 -1.21 61.54 -1.12
C PRO A 4 -0.41 60.53 -1.96
N ILE A 5 0.38 61.01 -2.92
CA ILE A 5 1.16 60.21 -3.88
C ILE A 5 2.19 59.32 -3.15
N TRP A 6 2.73 59.76 -2.01
CA TRP A 6 3.72 58.99 -1.26
C TRP A 6 3.13 57.75 -0.58
N ILE A 7 1.85 57.80 -0.19
CA ILE A 7 1.12 56.67 0.41
C ILE A 7 0.83 55.60 -0.65
N ILE A 8 0.51 56.01 -1.88
CA ILE A 8 0.26 55.10 -3.01
C ILE A 8 1.57 54.37 -3.41
N TRP A 9 2.70 55.08 -3.43
CA TRP A 9 4.01 54.46 -3.67
C TRP A 9 4.43 53.50 -2.55
N LEU A 10 4.12 53.82 -1.28
CA LEU A 10 4.40 52.95 -0.15
C LEU A 10 3.57 51.65 -0.21
N ILE A 11 2.30 51.73 -0.61
CA ILE A 11 1.39 50.59 -0.77
C ILE A 11 1.78 49.70 -1.97
N LEU A 12 2.27 50.30 -3.07
CA LEU A 12 2.79 49.57 -4.23
C LEU A 12 4.10 48.81 -3.92
N CYS A 13 4.96 49.38 -3.08
CA CYS A 13 6.21 48.71 -2.65
C CYS A 13 5.96 47.54 -1.67
N LEU A 14 4.88 47.58 -0.88
CA LEU A 14 4.53 46.52 0.08
C LEU A 14 3.90 45.27 -0.57
N SER A 15 3.49 45.33 -1.84
CA SER A 15 2.91 44.19 -2.58
C SER A 15 3.94 43.42 -3.43
N ALA A 16 5.23 43.81 -3.38
CA ALA A 16 6.29 43.19 -4.17
C ALA A 16 7.07 42.06 -3.46
N CYS A 17 6.77 41.78 -2.19
CA CYS A 17 7.43 40.71 -1.42
C CYS A 17 6.48 39.53 -1.19
N GLY A 18 6.10 38.85 -2.27
CA GLY A 18 5.54 37.51 -2.23
C GLY A 18 6.57 36.56 -2.83
N SER A 19 6.92 35.47 -2.14
CA SER A 19 7.75 34.41 -2.72
C SER A 19 7.12 33.95 -4.03
N ARG A 20 7.66 34.40 -5.16
CA ARG A 20 7.13 34.09 -6.49
C ARG A 20 7.54 32.67 -6.85
N THR A 21 6.80 31.69 -6.35
CA THR A 21 6.83 30.33 -6.87
C THR A 21 6.42 30.42 -8.35
N PRO A 22 7.28 29.98 -9.30
CA PRO A 22 6.95 30.03 -10.71
C PRO A 22 5.71 29.20 -11.04
N ASP A 23 4.90 29.64 -12.01
CA ASP A 23 3.62 28.98 -12.35
C ASP A 23 3.76 27.52 -12.81
N TYR A 24 4.95 27.11 -13.27
CA TYR A 24 5.22 25.73 -13.66
C TYR A 24 5.43 24.79 -12.48
N VAL A 25 5.69 25.33 -11.28
CA VAL A 25 5.97 24.56 -10.06
C VAL A 25 4.64 24.09 -9.47
N ILE A 26 4.50 22.78 -9.32
CA ILE A 26 3.38 22.18 -8.58
C ILE A 26 3.42 22.74 -7.16
N ASN A 27 2.31 23.35 -6.72
CA ASN A 27 2.25 23.97 -5.40
C ASN A 27 2.34 22.90 -4.29
N GLU A 28 2.59 23.35 -3.05
CA GLU A 28 2.86 22.42 -1.95
C GLU A 28 1.75 21.41 -1.67
N LYS A 29 0.48 21.81 -1.82
CA LYS A 29 -0.66 20.94 -1.51
C LYS A 29 -0.87 19.90 -2.60
N ASP A 30 -0.80 20.33 -3.86
CA ASP A 30 -0.91 19.43 -5.01
C ASP A 30 0.29 18.48 -5.06
N MET A 31 1.49 18.95 -4.67
CA MET A 31 2.68 18.12 -4.56
C MET A 31 2.55 17.07 -3.44
N GLU A 32 1.97 17.44 -2.29
CA GLU A 32 1.63 16.49 -1.22
C GLU A 32 0.66 15.41 -1.72
N ASP A 33 -0.44 15.82 -2.37
CA ASP A 33 -1.45 14.89 -2.89
C ASP A 33 -0.86 13.94 -3.95
N LEU A 34 -0.04 14.48 -4.86
CA LEU A 34 0.66 13.71 -5.87
C LEU A 34 1.64 12.71 -5.25
N LEU A 35 2.47 13.14 -4.30
CA LEU A 35 3.46 12.26 -3.66
C LEU A 35 2.80 11.13 -2.86
N VAL A 36 1.69 11.41 -2.17
CA VAL A 36 0.88 10.38 -1.49
C VAL A 36 0.43 9.30 -2.47
N ASP A 37 -0.13 9.69 -3.62
CA ASP A 37 -0.60 8.73 -4.62
C ASP A 37 0.55 8.01 -5.34
N ILE A 38 1.69 8.68 -5.58
CA ILE A 38 2.91 8.03 -6.10
C ILE A 38 3.35 6.92 -5.14
N HIS A 39 3.48 7.21 -3.85
CA HIS A 39 3.91 6.20 -2.86
C HIS A 39 2.92 5.04 -2.73
N LYS A 40 1.62 5.31 -2.77
CA LYS A 40 0.59 4.25 -2.81
C LYS A 40 0.73 3.39 -4.06
N SER A 41 0.98 4.00 -5.21
CA SER A 41 1.15 3.27 -6.47
C SER A 41 2.41 2.39 -6.48
N GLU A 42 3.52 2.85 -5.89
CA GLU A 42 4.73 2.03 -5.73
C GLU A 42 4.48 0.85 -4.79
N ALA A 43 3.74 1.05 -3.69
CA ALA A 43 3.35 -0.05 -2.81
C ALA A 43 2.47 -1.10 -3.54
N VAL A 44 1.59 -0.67 -4.45
CA VAL A 44 0.81 -1.56 -5.31
C VAL A 44 1.71 -2.32 -6.29
N ILE A 45 2.66 -1.64 -6.94
CA ILE A 45 3.64 -2.27 -7.85
C ILE A 45 4.44 -3.35 -7.12
N GLU A 46 4.96 -3.03 -5.94
CA GLU A 46 5.81 -3.91 -5.16
C GLU A 46 5.04 -5.12 -4.63
N SER A 47 3.85 -4.91 -4.08
CA SER A 47 2.97 -6.00 -3.60
C SER A 47 2.46 -6.92 -4.73
N ASN A 48 2.45 -6.43 -5.96
CA ASN A 48 2.00 -7.15 -7.15
C ASN A 48 3.13 -7.40 -8.15
N TYR A 49 4.36 -7.61 -7.67
CA TYR A 49 5.56 -7.70 -8.53
C TYR A 49 5.39 -8.68 -9.70
N ASN A 50 4.73 -9.81 -9.50
CA ASN A 50 4.53 -10.79 -10.58
C ASN A 50 3.59 -10.31 -11.71
N ILE A 51 2.72 -9.33 -11.44
CA ILE A 51 1.88 -8.65 -12.45
C ILE A 51 2.68 -7.49 -13.06
N TYR A 52 3.39 -6.73 -12.23
CA TYR A 52 4.14 -5.55 -12.62
C TYR A 52 5.65 -5.78 -12.57
N ASN A 53 6.14 -6.86 -13.20
CA ASN A 53 7.57 -7.23 -13.13
C ASN A 53 8.43 -6.44 -14.14
N ASN A 54 7.82 -5.94 -15.21
CA ASN A 54 8.51 -5.24 -16.28
C ASN A 54 8.38 -3.72 -16.15
N ASN A 55 9.33 -3.01 -16.78
CA ASN A 55 9.37 -1.54 -16.71
C ASN A 55 8.20 -0.85 -17.43
N ALA A 56 7.60 -1.50 -18.43
CA ALA A 56 6.51 -0.92 -19.20
C ALA A 56 5.24 -0.79 -18.35
N ASP A 57 4.87 -1.83 -17.59
CA ASP A 57 3.66 -1.80 -16.79
C ASP A 57 3.83 -0.90 -15.55
N LYS A 58 5.01 -0.89 -14.94
CA LYS A 58 5.36 0.10 -13.89
C LYS A 58 5.21 1.53 -14.39
N LYS A 59 5.65 1.79 -15.63
CA LYS A 59 5.56 3.10 -16.27
C LYS A 59 4.10 3.51 -16.49
N LYS A 60 3.22 2.60 -16.93
CA LYS A 60 1.78 2.88 -17.12
C LYS A 60 1.11 3.31 -15.81
N ILE A 61 1.40 2.64 -14.69
CA ILE A 61 0.81 3.00 -13.38
C ILE A 61 1.25 4.41 -12.95
N ARG A 62 2.55 4.71 -13.05
CA ARG A 62 3.06 6.05 -12.72
C ARG A 62 2.44 7.12 -13.61
N GLU A 63 2.27 6.85 -14.89
CA GLU A 63 1.59 7.75 -15.83
C GLU A 63 0.11 7.95 -15.49
N ALA A 64 -0.59 6.91 -15.04
CA ALA A 64 -1.96 7.03 -14.56
C ALA A 64 -2.07 7.92 -13.31
N VAL A 65 -1.10 7.84 -12.39
CA VAL A 65 -1.03 8.74 -11.23
C VAL A 65 -0.85 10.19 -11.69
N PHE A 66 0.11 10.46 -12.57
CA PHE A 66 0.32 11.80 -13.12
C PHE A 66 -0.93 12.35 -13.81
N LEU A 67 -1.60 11.52 -14.63
CA LEU A 67 -2.84 11.89 -15.32
C LEU A 67 -3.95 12.25 -14.33
N ARG A 68 -4.11 11.50 -13.23
CA ARG A 68 -5.11 11.78 -12.19
C ARG A 68 -4.92 13.16 -11.54
N HIS A 69 -3.67 13.59 -11.37
CA HIS A 69 -3.32 14.89 -10.80
C HIS A 69 -3.22 16.00 -11.84
N GLY A 70 -3.47 15.72 -13.13
CA GLY A 70 -3.34 16.71 -14.20
C GLY A 70 -1.90 17.19 -14.41
N VAL A 71 -0.91 16.41 -13.98
CA VAL A 71 0.52 16.73 -14.03
C VAL A 71 1.18 15.92 -15.14
N THR A 72 2.19 16.50 -15.81
CA THR A 72 3.06 15.77 -16.73
C THR A 72 4.34 15.32 -16.04
N ARG A 73 5.00 14.27 -16.53
CA ARG A 73 6.29 13.84 -15.97
C ARG A 73 7.31 14.98 -16.04
N GLU A 74 7.34 15.68 -17.16
CA GLU A 74 8.26 16.78 -17.42
C GLU A 74 8.05 17.94 -16.44
N GLN A 75 6.79 18.28 -16.14
CA GLN A 75 6.45 19.28 -15.13
C GLN A 75 6.86 18.83 -13.73
N PHE A 76 6.63 17.57 -13.39
CA PHE A 76 7.04 17.01 -12.10
C PHE A 76 8.57 17.06 -11.94
N ASP A 77 9.32 16.61 -12.94
CA ASP A 77 10.78 16.64 -12.93
C ASP A 77 11.33 18.07 -12.81
N THR A 78 10.73 19.02 -13.53
CA THR A 78 11.10 20.44 -13.46
C THR A 78 10.76 21.05 -12.09
N THR A 79 9.63 20.66 -11.52
CA THR A 79 9.21 21.06 -10.16
C THR A 79 10.19 20.54 -9.11
N LEU A 80 10.66 19.30 -9.23
CA LEU A 80 11.66 18.73 -8.33
C LEU A 80 12.99 19.50 -8.37
N VAL A 81 13.42 20.01 -9.52
CA VAL A 81 14.60 20.88 -9.62
C VAL A 81 14.42 22.15 -8.79
N TRP A 82 13.24 22.79 -8.90
CA TRP A 82 12.93 24.00 -8.11
C TRP A 82 12.89 23.70 -6.61
N TYR A 83 12.22 22.61 -6.21
CA TYR A 83 12.19 22.15 -4.80
C TYR A 83 13.56 21.73 -4.29
N GLY A 84 14.48 21.28 -5.14
CA GLY A 84 15.86 21.02 -4.79
C GLY A 84 16.59 22.29 -4.31
N HIS A 85 16.28 23.44 -4.90
CA HIS A 85 16.78 24.74 -4.43
C HIS A 85 15.98 25.30 -3.24
N HIS A 86 14.77 24.79 -3.00
CA HIS A 86 13.88 25.17 -1.90
C HIS A 86 13.64 23.99 -0.95
N ILE A 87 14.72 23.32 -0.56
CA ILE A 87 14.67 22.01 0.10
C ILE A 87 13.90 22.02 1.42
N GLU A 88 13.91 23.13 2.16
CA GLU A 88 13.17 23.27 3.41
C GLU A 88 11.65 23.19 3.20
N ILE A 89 11.15 23.73 2.08
CA ILE A 89 9.74 23.62 1.70
C ILE A 89 9.43 22.17 1.35
N TYR A 90 10.29 21.54 0.54
CA TYR A 90 10.12 20.15 0.14
C TYR A 90 10.13 19.18 1.32
N MET A 91 10.98 19.41 2.33
CA MET A 91 11.01 18.63 3.56
C MET A 91 9.68 18.73 4.32
N LYS A 92 9.11 19.94 4.45
CA LYS A 92 7.80 20.12 5.10
C LYS A 92 6.68 19.42 4.36
N ILE A 93 6.70 19.42 3.02
CA ILE A 93 5.74 18.64 2.21
C ILE A 93 5.91 17.15 2.55
N TYR A 94 7.14 16.65 2.53
CA TYR A 94 7.40 15.23 2.77
C TYR A 94 7.02 14.79 4.19
N ASP A 95 7.22 15.62 5.21
CA ASP A 95 6.76 15.35 6.57
C ASP A 95 5.24 15.16 6.61
N ARG A 96 4.48 16.04 5.94
CA ARG A 96 3.02 15.90 5.80
C ARG A 96 2.61 14.64 5.04
N VAL A 97 3.33 14.31 3.96
CA VAL A 97 3.11 13.06 3.20
C VAL A 97 3.26 11.84 4.11
N VAL A 98 4.34 11.78 4.90
CA VAL A 98 4.59 10.68 5.84
C VAL A 98 3.52 10.61 6.93
N GLU A 99 3.15 11.75 7.52
CA GLU A 99 2.11 11.81 8.54
C GLU A 99 0.75 11.34 8.00
N ARG A 100 0.36 11.80 6.81
CA ARG A 100 -0.89 11.40 6.18
C ARG A 100 -0.92 9.92 5.83
N LEU A 101 0.15 9.38 5.24
CA LEU A 101 0.25 7.95 4.94
C LEU A 101 0.18 7.10 6.21
N LYS A 102 0.78 7.55 7.31
CA LYS A 102 0.67 6.87 8.61
C LYS A 102 -0.76 6.92 9.15
N ALA A 103 -1.39 8.10 9.12
CA ALA A 103 -2.75 8.28 9.61
C ALA A 103 -3.75 7.40 8.85
N GLU A 104 -3.69 7.40 7.51
CA GLU A 104 -4.55 6.56 6.67
C GLU A 104 -4.32 5.06 6.94
N ASN A 105 -3.07 4.64 7.20
CA ASN A 105 -2.75 3.25 7.53
C ASN A 105 -3.28 2.85 8.93
N GLU A 106 -3.13 3.71 9.93
CA GLU A 106 -3.67 3.46 11.27
C GLU A 106 -5.21 3.45 11.28
N GLU A 107 -5.85 4.32 10.50
CA GLU A 107 -7.31 4.29 10.31
C GLU A 107 -7.75 2.97 9.67
N ALA A 108 -7.08 2.53 8.60
CA ALA A 108 -7.36 1.25 7.96
C ALA A 108 -7.17 0.07 8.94
N LYS A 109 -6.12 0.07 9.76
CA LYS A 109 -5.90 -0.95 10.80
C LYS A 109 -7.01 -0.94 11.84
N LYS A 110 -7.45 0.24 12.28
CA LYS A 110 -8.52 0.37 13.28
C LYS A 110 -9.83 -0.21 12.75
N LEU A 111 -10.21 0.11 11.50
CA LEU A 111 -11.40 -0.46 10.86
C LEU A 111 -11.35 -1.99 10.78
N LEU A 112 -10.18 -2.54 10.43
CA LEU A 112 -9.97 -3.99 10.40
C LEU A 112 -10.06 -4.61 11.81
N ALA A 113 -9.52 -3.95 12.83
CA ALA A 113 -9.56 -4.42 14.21
C ALA A 113 -10.99 -4.40 14.79
N GLU A 114 -11.77 -3.37 14.49
CA GLU A 114 -13.19 -3.28 14.88
C GLU A 114 -14.03 -4.41 14.26
N GLU A 115 -13.73 -4.78 13.01
CA GLU A 115 -14.40 -5.91 12.35
C GLU A 115 -14.02 -7.27 12.97
N ASN A 116 -12.84 -7.36 13.61
CA ASN A 116 -12.25 -8.57 14.19
C ASN A 116 -12.61 -8.83 15.67
N SER A 117 -13.83 -8.52 16.09
CA SER A 117 -14.33 -8.50 17.50
C SER A 117 -14.09 -9.73 18.42
N GLN A 118 -13.41 -10.80 17.96
CA GLN A 118 -13.00 -11.95 18.78
C GLN A 118 -11.54 -11.88 19.20
N THR A 119 -11.29 -11.87 20.51
CA THR A 119 -9.96 -11.58 21.07
C THR A 119 -8.99 -12.78 20.98
N MET A 120 -9.46 -14.01 21.17
CA MET A 120 -8.60 -15.21 21.24
C MET A 120 -9.12 -16.37 20.40
N SER A 121 -8.23 -17.06 19.70
CA SER A 121 -8.51 -18.33 19.04
C SER A 121 -8.67 -19.46 20.07
N GLN A 122 -9.41 -20.51 19.68
CA GLN A 122 -9.53 -21.69 20.52
C GLN A 122 -8.22 -22.52 20.46
N PRO A 123 -7.85 -23.21 21.56
CA PRO A 123 -6.77 -24.19 21.51
C PRO A 123 -7.20 -25.41 20.68
N GLY A 124 -6.28 -25.99 19.92
CA GLY A 124 -6.53 -27.19 19.12
C GLY A 124 -5.67 -27.26 17.85
N ASP A 125 -5.57 -28.46 17.29
CA ASP A 125 -4.72 -28.75 16.12
C ASP A 125 -5.29 -28.24 14.80
N SER A 126 -6.59 -28.01 14.71
CA SER A 126 -7.26 -27.47 13.53
C SER A 126 -8.38 -26.55 13.96
N VAL A 127 -8.21 -25.24 13.78
CA VAL A 127 -9.11 -24.22 14.33
C VAL A 127 -9.41 -23.17 13.28
N ASP A 128 -10.69 -22.79 13.14
CA ASP A 128 -11.09 -21.62 12.36
C ASP A 128 -10.71 -20.35 13.14
N VAL A 129 -9.71 -19.64 12.63
CA VAL A 129 -9.18 -18.38 13.19
C VAL A 129 -9.73 -17.16 12.46
N TRP A 130 -10.72 -17.32 11.57
CA TRP A 130 -11.40 -16.20 10.91
C TRP A 130 -12.24 -15.40 11.91
N LYS A 131 -12.06 -14.08 11.94
CA LYS A 131 -12.68 -13.19 12.93
C LYS A 131 -13.70 -12.21 12.34
N GLN A 132 -13.79 -12.09 11.01
CA GLN A 132 -14.67 -11.15 10.32
C GLN A 132 -15.98 -11.83 9.88
N ARG A 133 -16.83 -11.08 9.15
CA ARG A 133 -18.03 -11.64 8.51
C ARG A 133 -17.66 -12.80 7.58
N ARG A 134 -18.50 -13.82 7.55
CA ARG A 134 -18.28 -15.01 6.70
C ARG A 134 -18.72 -14.83 5.25
N SER A 135 -19.30 -13.69 4.92
CA SER A 135 -19.74 -13.36 3.57
C SER A 135 -19.44 -11.91 3.23
N HIS A 136 -19.21 -11.65 1.95
CA HIS A 136 -18.91 -10.34 1.40
C HIS A 136 -19.49 -10.21 0.00
N ILE A 137 -19.95 -9.01 -0.37
CA ILE A 137 -20.56 -8.73 -1.67
C ILE A 137 -19.72 -7.65 -2.34
N PHE A 138 -19.15 -7.99 -3.49
CA PHE A 138 -18.48 -7.03 -4.35
C PHE A 138 -19.44 -6.51 -5.43
N ASP A 139 -19.38 -5.21 -5.73
CA ASP A 139 -20.07 -4.58 -6.87
C ASP A 139 -18.99 -4.06 -7.81
N SER A 140 -18.81 -4.71 -8.96
CA SER A 140 -17.74 -4.42 -9.92
C SER A 140 -17.63 -2.95 -10.35
N ARG A 141 -18.66 -2.12 -10.13
CA ARG A 141 -18.66 -0.69 -10.45
C ARG A 141 -18.11 0.22 -9.34
N LEU A 142 -17.88 -0.32 -8.15
CA LEU A 142 -17.34 0.45 -7.02
C LEU A 142 -15.82 0.39 -7.03
N SER A 143 -15.17 1.51 -6.74
CA SER A 143 -13.72 1.60 -6.59
C SER A 143 -13.22 0.95 -5.30
N THR A 144 -14.09 0.76 -4.31
CA THR A 144 -13.80 0.15 -3.01
C THR A 144 -14.21 -1.32 -2.98
N ASN A 145 -13.68 -2.12 -3.90
CA ASN A 145 -13.95 -3.55 -4.01
C ASN A 145 -12.84 -4.39 -3.35
N LEU A 146 -12.72 -4.24 -2.04
CA LEU A 146 -11.68 -4.89 -1.24
C LEU A 146 -12.29 -5.50 0.02
N LEU A 147 -12.04 -6.79 0.23
CA LEU A 147 -12.18 -7.44 1.53
C LEU A 147 -10.78 -7.73 2.04
N ALA A 148 -10.33 -7.00 3.06
CA ALA A 148 -9.03 -7.22 3.68
C ALA A 148 -9.19 -7.80 5.09
N PHE A 149 -8.23 -8.61 5.52
CA PHE A 149 -8.18 -9.15 6.86
C PHE A 149 -6.77 -9.04 7.43
N ASP A 150 -6.73 -8.91 8.75
CA ASP A 150 -5.51 -8.78 9.52
C ASP A 150 -5.67 -9.42 10.89
N ILE A 151 -4.93 -10.49 11.15
CA ILE A 151 -5.01 -11.29 12.35
C ILE A 151 -3.66 -11.21 13.07
N ALA A 152 -3.69 -10.61 14.26
CA ALA A 152 -2.59 -10.68 15.19
C ALA A 152 -2.53 -12.10 15.80
N PRO A 153 -1.35 -12.75 15.79
CA PRO A 153 -1.18 -14.07 16.41
C PRO A 153 -1.37 -13.96 17.92
N ASP A 154 -2.11 -14.90 18.48
CA ASP A 154 -2.25 -15.09 19.93
C ASP A 154 -1.38 -16.26 20.43
N GLU A 155 -1.49 -16.60 21.71
CA GLU A 155 -0.70 -17.66 22.36
C GLU A 155 -0.84 -19.05 21.71
N ASN A 156 -1.90 -19.29 20.93
CA ASN A 156 -2.11 -20.56 20.25
C ASN A 156 -1.42 -20.62 18.88
N PHE A 157 -0.88 -19.52 18.35
CA PHE A 157 -0.13 -19.53 17.09
C PHE A 157 1.30 -19.99 17.33
N ARG A 158 1.79 -20.90 16.49
CA ARG A 158 3.11 -21.53 16.63
C ARG A 158 3.92 -21.37 15.35
N THR A 159 5.24 -21.53 15.48
CA THR A 159 6.09 -21.71 14.30
C THR A 159 5.64 -22.96 13.54
N ARG A 160 5.83 -22.97 12.21
CA ARG A 160 5.37 -24.04 11.29
C ARG A 160 3.85 -24.17 11.14
N ASP A 161 3.06 -23.26 11.69
CA ASP A 161 1.62 -23.29 11.45
C ASP A 161 1.29 -23.22 9.96
N TYR A 162 0.29 -24.00 9.58
CA TYR A 162 -0.27 -24.02 8.24
C TYR A 162 -1.63 -23.33 8.25
N PHE A 163 -1.86 -22.47 7.27
CA PHE A 163 -3.08 -21.71 7.13
C PHE A 163 -3.78 -22.07 5.82
N GLU A 164 -5.10 -22.17 5.88
CA GLU A 164 -5.92 -22.50 4.73
C GLU A 164 -7.13 -21.57 4.69
N LEU A 165 -7.09 -20.56 3.83
CA LEU A 165 -8.23 -19.68 3.57
C LEU A 165 -9.20 -20.40 2.63
N LYS A 166 -10.44 -20.59 3.06
CA LYS A 166 -11.50 -21.24 2.28
C LYS A 166 -12.68 -20.30 2.11
N PHE A 167 -13.25 -20.31 0.93
CA PHE A 167 -14.45 -19.53 0.62
C PHE A 167 -15.11 -20.07 -0.64
N LYS A 168 -16.37 -19.68 -0.84
CA LYS A 168 -17.16 -20.00 -2.02
C LYS A 168 -17.47 -18.73 -2.80
N VAL A 169 -17.22 -18.78 -4.10
CA VAL A 169 -17.55 -17.71 -5.06
C VAL A 169 -18.84 -18.06 -5.75
N VAL A 170 -19.81 -17.14 -5.72
CA VAL A 170 -21.12 -17.28 -6.35
C VAL A 170 -21.37 -16.10 -7.29
N MET A 171 -21.97 -16.40 -8.44
CA MET A 171 -22.35 -15.40 -9.45
C MET A 171 -21.15 -14.61 -10.00
N LEU A 172 -20.04 -15.31 -10.33
CA LEU A 172 -18.90 -14.68 -10.99
C LEU A 172 -19.28 -14.33 -12.45
N PRO A 173 -19.34 -13.04 -12.83
CA PRO A 173 -19.60 -12.66 -14.20
C PRO A 173 -18.33 -12.84 -15.06
N LYS A 174 -18.47 -12.65 -16.37
CA LYS A 174 -17.30 -12.56 -17.25
C LYS A 174 -16.61 -11.23 -17.01
N LEU A 175 -15.43 -11.29 -16.41
CA LEU A 175 -14.59 -10.14 -16.11
C LEU A 175 -13.43 -10.07 -17.10
N SER A 176 -13.00 -8.85 -17.42
CA SER A 176 -11.79 -8.62 -18.24
C SER A 176 -10.51 -8.85 -17.44
N VAL A 177 -10.58 -8.65 -16.12
CA VAL A 177 -9.50 -8.93 -15.16
C VAL A 177 -10.07 -9.79 -14.04
N ASN A 178 -9.43 -10.93 -13.75
CA ASN A 178 -9.89 -11.81 -12.69
C ASN A 178 -9.70 -11.16 -11.31
N PRO A 179 -10.62 -11.36 -10.35
CA PRO A 179 -10.39 -11.01 -8.95
C PRO A 179 -9.19 -11.79 -8.41
N GLN A 180 -8.49 -11.22 -7.44
CA GLN A 180 -7.31 -11.84 -6.85
C GLN A 180 -7.51 -12.07 -5.35
N VAL A 181 -6.96 -13.18 -4.88
CA VAL A 181 -6.86 -13.50 -3.45
C VAL A 181 -5.40 -13.59 -3.07
N TYR A 182 -5.05 -12.93 -1.97
CA TYR A 182 -3.70 -12.88 -1.42
C TYR A 182 -3.75 -13.17 0.07
N MET A 183 -2.81 -13.97 0.56
CA MET A 183 -2.62 -14.21 1.99
C MET A 183 -1.13 -14.30 2.30
N ALA A 184 -0.73 -13.67 3.40
CA ALA A 184 0.65 -13.59 3.83
C ALA A 184 0.80 -13.69 5.34
N VAL A 185 1.93 -14.25 5.75
CA VAL A 185 2.43 -14.20 7.12
C VAL A 185 3.68 -13.34 7.15
N ARG A 186 3.72 -12.39 8.08
CA ARG A 186 4.93 -11.68 8.46
C ARG A 186 5.48 -12.31 9.73
N HIS A 187 6.78 -12.55 9.74
CA HIS A 187 7.51 -13.10 10.87
C HIS A 187 8.10 -11.99 11.73
N THR A 188 8.60 -12.32 12.91
CA THR A 188 9.23 -11.35 13.83
C THR A 188 10.56 -10.80 13.33
N ASP A 189 11.22 -11.49 12.41
CA ASP A 189 12.44 -11.05 11.70
C ASP A 189 12.13 -10.27 10.42
N ASN A 190 10.89 -9.77 10.26
CA ASN A 190 10.37 -9.07 9.09
C ASN A 190 10.35 -9.89 7.77
N GLY A 191 10.73 -11.17 7.78
CA GLY A 191 10.53 -12.06 6.65
C GLY A 191 9.03 -12.26 6.34
N VAL A 192 8.68 -12.35 5.06
CA VAL A 192 7.29 -12.51 4.60
C VAL A 192 7.17 -13.77 3.74
N ALA A 193 6.27 -14.67 4.12
CA ALA A 193 5.81 -15.75 3.24
C ALA A 193 4.40 -15.43 2.75
N TYR A 194 4.13 -15.59 1.47
CA TYR A 194 2.80 -15.34 0.92
C TYR A 194 2.42 -16.32 -0.17
N ASN A 195 1.11 -16.48 -0.37
CA ASN A 195 0.53 -17.20 -1.49
C ASN A 195 -0.61 -16.38 -2.08
N ARG A 196 -0.93 -16.62 -3.35
CA ARG A 196 -1.99 -15.93 -4.06
C ARG A 196 -2.59 -16.81 -5.16
N ILE A 197 -3.85 -16.55 -5.47
CA ILE A 197 -4.58 -17.19 -6.57
C ILE A 197 -5.51 -16.18 -7.23
N ASP A 198 -5.81 -16.41 -8.50
CA ASP A 198 -6.83 -15.66 -9.22
C ASP A 198 -8.16 -16.43 -9.19
N ILE A 199 -9.27 -15.69 -9.13
CA ILE A 199 -10.63 -16.25 -9.17
C ILE A 199 -11.07 -16.33 -10.64
N ASP A 200 -10.93 -17.50 -11.24
CA ASP A 200 -11.23 -17.74 -12.67
C ASP A 200 -12.61 -18.35 -12.92
N LYS A 201 -13.26 -18.85 -11.87
CA LYS A 201 -14.56 -19.54 -11.93
C LYS A 201 -15.38 -19.37 -10.65
N GLY A 202 -16.66 -19.69 -10.72
CA GLY A 202 -17.48 -19.87 -9.53
C GLY A 202 -17.19 -21.20 -8.84
N GLY A 203 -17.44 -21.29 -7.53
CA GLY A 203 -17.26 -22.52 -6.75
C GLY A 203 -16.39 -22.33 -5.52
N TRP A 204 -15.91 -23.44 -4.97
CA TRP A 204 -15.04 -23.45 -3.80
C TRP A 204 -13.59 -23.12 -4.18
N PHE A 205 -12.97 -22.28 -3.37
CA PHE A 205 -11.56 -21.94 -3.45
C PHE A 205 -10.88 -22.24 -2.12
N SER A 206 -9.60 -22.59 -2.22
CA SER A 206 -8.72 -22.80 -1.08
C SER A 206 -7.37 -22.17 -1.40
N LEU A 207 -6.90 -21.30 -0.51
CA LEU A 207 -5.58 -20.70 -0.57
C LEU A 207 -4.74 -21.21 0.61
N PRO A 208 -3.79 -22.13 0.36
CA PRO A 208 -2.88 -22.63 1.38
C PRO A 208 -1.69 -21.70 1.62
N LEU A 209 -1.17 -21.67 2.86
CA LEU A 209 0.04 -20.93 3.22
C LEU A 209 0.74 -21.60 4.40
N GLN A 210 2.02 -21.90 4.23
CA GLN A 210 2.88 -22.51 5.24
C GLN A 210 3.78 -21.45 5.87
N SER A 211 3.71 -21.29 7.20
CA SER A 211 4.61 -20.42 7.96
C SER A 211 6.02 -21.02 8.04
N ASP A 212 7.01 -20.14 8.23
CA ASP A 212 8.40 -20.54 8.48
C ASP A 212 8.52 -21.35 9.78
N SER A 213 9.60 -22.11 9.85
CA SER A 213 9.96 -23.04 10.89
C SER A 213 10.82 -22.46 12.02
N ALA A 214 11.52 -21.36 11.76
CA ALA A 214 12.49 -20.79 12.68
C ALA A 214 11.98 -19.58 13.45
N THR A 215 11.07 -18.80 12.87
CA THR A 215 10.65 -17.50 13.41
C THR A 215 9.15 -17.47 13.72
N ALA A 216 8.82 -16.84 14.84
CA ALA A 216 7.43 -16.67 15.25
C ALA A 216 6.71 -15.71 14.30
N LEU A 217 5.38 -15.83 14.22
CA LEU A 217 4.56 -14.93 13.44
C LEU A 217 4.40 -13.62 14.19
N SER A 218 4.45 -12.51 13.46
CA SER A 218 4.03 -11.19 13.95
C SER A 218 2.66 -10.81 13.42
N ARG A 219 2.26 -11.29 12.23
CA ARG A 219 0.98 -10.93 11.58
C ARG A 219 0.57 -11.95 10.52
N LEU A 220 -0.72 -12.29 10.45
CA LEU A 220 -1.33 -13.03 9.35
C LEU A 220 -2.36 -12.12 8.68
N TYR A 221 -2.16 -11.78 7.41
CA TYR A 221 -2.97 -10.77 6.74
C TYR A 221 -3.18 -11.12 5.27
N GLY A 222 -4.20 -10.54 4.67
CA GLY A 222 -4.52 -10.83 3.28
C GLY A 222 -5.70 -10.02 2.78
N TYR A 223 -6.08 -10.29 1.54
CA TYR A 223 -7.22 -9.65 0.92
C TYR A 223 -7.81 -10.47 -0.22
N ILE A 224 -9.08 -10.19 -0.52
CA ILE A 224 -9.75 -10.51 -1.77
C ILE A 224 -10.10 -9.18 -2.43
N VAL A 225 -9.64 -8.98 -3.66
CA VAL A 225 -9.86 -7.74 -4.42
C VAL A 225 -10.58 -8.04 -5.73
N LEU A 226 -11.61 -7.27 -6.03
CA LEU A 226 -12.27 -7.26 -7.34
C LEU A 226 -11.91 -5.95 -8.06
N PRO A 227 -11.17 -6.00 -9.18
CA PRO A 227 -10.88 -4.79 -9.96
C PRO A 227 -12.15 -4.12 -10.48
N GLU A 228 -12.17 -2.79 -10.50
CA GLU A 228 -13.28 -2.00 -11.05
C GLU A 228 -13.46 -2.26 -12.55
N GLN A 229 -14.68 -2.61 -12.96
CA GLN A 229 -15.02 -2.95 -14.34
C GLN A 229 -16.47 -2.53 -14.66
N SER A 230 -16.77 -2.25 -15.92
CA SER A 230 -18.09 -1.81 -16.38
C SER A 230 -19.17 -2.91 -16.40
N VAL A 231 -19.00 -3.95 -15.59
CA VAL A 231 -19.94 -5.07 -15.41
C VAL A 231 -20.95 -4.65 -14.33
N ARG A 232 -22.22 -5.10 -14.40
CA ARG A 232 -23.26 -4.67 -13.43
C ARG A 232 -23.52 -5.70 -12.35
N GLU A 233 -23.09 -6.93 -12.62
CA GLU A 233 -23.28 -8.09 -11.77
C GLU A 233 -22.42 -7.98 -10.51
N LYS A 234 -23.02 -8.42 -9.40
CA LYS A 234 -22.35 -8.51 -8.10
C LYS A 234 -21.70 -9.87 -7.96
N VAL A 235 -20.53 -9.90 -7.34
CA VAL A 235 -19.83 -11.13 -6.98
C VAL A 235 -20.04 -11.38 -5.49
N TYR A 236 -20.45 -12.60 -5.16
CA TYR A 236 -20.69 -12.99 -3.78
C TYR A 236 -19.59 -13.93 -3.30
N ILE A 237 -18.94 -13.56 -2.21
CA ILE A 237 -18.09 -14.44 -1.43
C ILE A 237 -18.88 -14.90 -0.23
N ASP A 238 -18.92 -16.20 0.00
CA ASP A 238 -19.63 -16.80 1.12
C ASP A 238 -18.79 -17.89 1.78
N SER A 239 -19.19 -18.30 2.98
CA SER A 239 -18.53 -19.34 3.77
C SER A 239 -17.02 -19.11 3.95
N LEU A 240 -16.62 -17.85 4.17
CA LEU A 240 -15.24 -17.49 4.51
C LEU A 240 -14.83 -18.14 5.82
N MET A 241 -13.71 -18.84 5.79
CA MET A 241 -13.08 -19.50 6.92
C MET A 241 -11.57 -19.46 6.74
N LEU A 242 -10.82 -19.37 7.84
CA LEU A 242 -9.37 -19.43 7.82
C LEU A 242 -8.93 -20.48 8.82
N ILE A 243 -8.56 -21.64 8.31
CA ILE A 243 -8.21 -22.77 9.17
C ILE A 243 -6.71 -22.73 9.48
N ARG A 244 -6.36 -22.54 10.74
CA ARG A 244 -5.00 -22.80 11.26
C ARG A 244 -4.87 -24.29 11.56
N LYS A 245 -3.77 -24.90 11.14
CA LYS A 245 -3.40 -26.28 11.50
C LYS A 245 -2.00 -26.32 12.09
N HIS A 246 -1.84 -27.06 13.19
CA HIS A 246 -0.53 -27.39 13.73
C HIS A 246 0.02 -28.64 13.04
N TYR A 247 1.18 -28.51 12.38
CA TYR A 247 1.92 -29.65 11.87
C TYR A 247 3.18 -29.87 12.71
N ASN A 248 3.22 -30.98 13.45
CA ASN A 248 4.34 -31.28 14.35
C ASN A 248 5.53 -31.93 13.62
N ASP A 249 5.28 -32.62 12.49
CA ASP A 249 6.29 -33.54 11.94
C ASP A 249 6.77 -33.20 10.52
N ARG A 250 6.09 -32.29 9.80
CA ARG A 250 6.46 -31.94 8.41
C ARG A 250 5.99 -30.54 8.00
N ILE A 251 6.89 -29.79 7.37
CA ILE A 251 6.57 -28.56 6.64
C ILE A 251 6.00 -28.99 5.28
N LEU A 252 4.79 -28.54 4.97
CA LEU A 252 4.18 -28.82 3.68
C LEU A 252 4.81 -27.94 2.59
N ASP A 253 5.07 -28.55 1.44
CA ASP A 253 5.36 -27.78 0.24
C ASP A 253 4.05 -27.20 -0.28
N VAL A 254 4.01 -25.90 -0.52
CA VAL A 254 2.81 -25.16 -0.90
C VAL A 254 3.03 -24.58 -2.27
N ASP A 255 2.23 -25.05 -3.23
CA ASP A 255 2.29 -24.57 -4.62
C ASP A 255 2.14 -23.04 -4.68
N ASN A 256 3.01 -22.43 -5.49
CA ASN A 256 3.05 -20.99 -5.76
C ASN A 256 3.32 -20.08 -4.53
N GLN A 257 3.67 -20.66 -3.38
CA GLN A 257 4.12 -19.88 -2.24
C GLN A 257 5.47 -19.22 -2.53
N VAL A 258 5.58 -17.95 -2.15
CA VAL A 258 6.81 -17.17 -2.26
C VAL A 258 7.28 -16.77 -0.88
N TYR A 259 8.58 -16.89 -0.65
CA TYR A 259 9.24 -16.38 0.55
C TYR A 259 10.13 -15.20 0.18
N MET A 260 9.92 -14.08 0.86
CA MET A 260 10.74 -12.88 0.78
C MET A 260 11.39 -12.67 2.15
N PRO A 261 12.70 -12.94 2.30
CA PRO A 261 13.40 -12.57 3.53
C PRO A 261 13.36 -11.06 3.71
N GLU A 262 13.56 -10.55 4.94
CA GLU A 262 13.76 -9.12 5.15
C GLU A 262 14.89 -8.66 4.21
N GLN A 263 14.53 -7.89 3.18
CA GLN A 263 15.54 -7.19 2.41
C GLN A 263 16.20 -6.26 3.41
N SER A 264 17.52 -6.35 3.52
CA SER A 264 18.32 -5.32 4.15
C SER A 264 18.01 -4.03 3.39
N VAL A 265 17.01 -3.29 3.85
CA VAL A 265 16.83 -1.90 3.50
C VAL A 265 18.21 -1.33 3.70
N VAL A 266 18.78 -0.77 2.64
CA VAL A 266 20.07 -0.09 2.63
C VAL A 266 19.97 1.09 3.62
N SER A 267 19.99 0.79 4.91
CA SER A 267 19.52 1.66 6.00
C SER A 267 20.67 2.40 6.65
N GLY A 268 21.92 2.11 6.27
CA GLY A 268 23.10 2.89 6.65
C GLY A 268 23.70 3.71 5.50
N GLU A 269 23.77 3.14 4.29
CA GLU A 269 24.53 3.75 3.20
C GLU A 269 23.71 4.77 2.39
N SER A 270 22.39 4.61 2.26
CA SER A 270 21.58 5.54 1.47
C SER A 270 21.47 6.92 2.14
N LYS A 271 21.29 6.97 3.47
CA LYS A 271 21.30 8.25 4.23
C LYS A 271 22.66 8.95 4.14
N LYS A 272 23.77 8.20 4.23
CA LYS A 272 25.12 8.75 4.08
C LYS A 272 25.41 9.17 2.63
N ALA A 273 24.97 8.41 1.63
CA ALA A 273 25.18 8.72 0.21
C ALA A 273 24.34 9.93 -0.25
N VAL A 274 23.10 10.05 0.23
CA VAL A 274 22.25 11.23 0.01
C VAL A 274 22.85 12.44 0.72
N ALA A 275 23.25 12.33 1.99
CA ALA A 275 23.92 13.41 2.71
C ALA A 275 25.23 13.87 2.02
N LYS A 276 26.04 12.93 1.52
CA LYS A 276 27.31 13.18 0.82
C LYS A 276 27.09 13.80 -0.57
N ARG A 277 26.01 13.44 -1.28
CA ARG A 277 25.61 14.10 -2.54
C ARG A 277 25.10 15.53 -2.30
N VAL A 278 24.32 15.76 -1.24
CA VAL A 278 23.83 17.10 -0.86
C VAL A 278 24.99 18.02 -0.43
N THR A 279 25.99 17.50 0.29
CA THR A 279 27.21 18.30 0.62
C THR A 279 28.08 18.57 -0.60
N LYS A 280 28.17 17.63 -1.56
CA LYS A 280 28.93 17.82 -2.79
C LYS A 280 28.28 18.87 -3.71
N LEU A 281 26.95 18.90 -3.79
CA LEU A 281 26.22 19.91 -4.56
C LEU A 281 26.32 21.31 -3.94
N LYS A 282 26.30 21.44 -2.60
CA LYS A 282 26.57 22.72 -1.91
C LYS A 282 27.97 23.28 -2.17
N LYS A 283 28.97 22.43 -2.48
CA LYS A 283 30.35 22.85 -2.79
C LYS A 283 30.59 23.19 -4.26
N LEU A 284 29.66 22.85 -5.16
CA LEU A 284 29.75 23.14 -6.60
C LEU A 284 28.93 24.38 -7.00
N GLY A 285 28.11 24.90 -6.09
CA GLY A 285 27.32 26.12 -6.27
C GLY A 285 27.81 27.33 -5.45
N SER A 286 29.04 27.27 -4.93
CA SER A 286 29.80 28.38 -4.34
C SER A 286 31.08 28.59 -5.15
#